data_AF-A0A358KIF7-F1
#
_entry.id   AF-A0A358KIF7-F1
#
_cell.length_a   1.000
_cell.length_b   1.000
_cell.length_c   1.000
_cell.angle_alpha   90.00
_cell.angle_beta   90.00
_cell.angle_gamma   90.00
#
_symmetry.space_group_name_H-M   'P 1'
#
loop_
_entity.id
_entity.type
_entity.pdbx_description
1 polymer ?
#
loop_
_entity_poly.entity_id
_entity_poly.type
_entity_poly.pdbx_seq_one_letter_code
_entity_poly.pdbx_strand_id
1 'polypeptide(L)' 'MPARRKTADDSRWIRIEGAREHNLRDISVRIPRDKLVVVTGVSGSGKSTLAFDILFSEGQRRFLDS' A
#
# COMPACT_ATOMS: atom_id res chain seq x y z
N MET A 1 -21.03 -16.89 -12.69
CA MET A 1 -20.08 -15.75 -12.66
C MET A 1 -18.74 -16.30 -12.20
N PRO A 2 -17.72 -16.50 -13.06
CA PRO A 2 -16.47 -17.08 -12.57
C PRO A 2 -15.75 -16.04 -11.70
N ALA A 3 -15.42 -16.42 -10.46
CA ALA A 3 -14.63 -15.61 -9.54
C ALA A 3 -13.29 -15.28 -10.22
N ARG A 4 -12.96 -13.97 -10.26
CA ARG A 4 -11.73 -13.44 -10.86
C ARG A 4 -10.54 -14.18 -10.23
N ARG A 5 -9.94 -15.09 -11.00
CA ARG A 5 -8.77 -15.88 -10.60
C ARG A 5 -7.69 -14.89 -10.18
N LYS A 6 -7.38 -14.80 -8.88
CA LYS A 6 -6.25 -14.01 -8.37
C LYS A 6 -5.02 -14.50 -9.13
N THR A 7 -4.60 -13.73 -10.14
CA THR A 7 -3.43 -14.07 -10.94
C THR A 7 -2.26 -14.20 -9.96
N ALA A 8 -1.41 -15.21 -10.11
CA ALA A 8 -0.28 -15.47 -9.21
C ALA A 8 0.64 -14.25 -8.96
N ASP A 9 0.52 -13.22 -9.81
CA ASP A 9 1.16 -11.93 -9.65
C ASP A 9 0.63 -11.09 -8.45
N ASP A 10 -0.64 -11.20 -8.06
CA ASP A 10 -1.21 -10.39 -6.96
C ASP A 10 -0.55 -10.70 -5.60
N SER A 11 -0.06 -11.93 -5.40
CA SER A 11 0.64 -12.29 -4.17
C SER A 11 2.01 -11.63 -4.04
N ARG A 12 2.58 -11.11 -5.14
CA ARG A 12 3.93 -10.50 -5.18
C ARG A 12 3.93 -9.00 -4.93
N TRP A 13 2.76 -8.36 -4.85
CA TRP A 13 2.64 -6.91 -4.70
C TRP A 13 1.71 -6.54 -3.55
N ILE A 14 2.09 -5.56 -2.76
CA ILE A 14 1.19 -4.83 -1.87
C ILE A 14 0.56 -3.72 -2.71
N ARG A 15 -0.76 -3.72 -2.81
CA ARG A 15 -1.52 -2.75 -3.61
C ARG A 15 -2.24 -1.82 -2.65
N ILE A 16 -1.92 -0.53 -2.75
CA ILE A 16 -2.65 0.55 -2.10
C ILE A 16 -3.43 1.23 -3.21
N GLU A 17 -4.76 1.18 -3.14
CA GLU A 17 -5.66 1.75 -4.14
C GLU A 17 -6.49 2.84 -3.47
N GLY A 18 -6.53 4.02 -4.10
CA GLY A 18 -7.33 5.16 -3.63
C GLY A 18 -6.93 5.71 -2.26
N ALA A 19 -5.64 5.80 -1.96
CA ALA A 19 -5.17 6.40 -0.70
C ALA A 19 -5.48 7.91 -0.68
N ARG A 20 -6.26 8.31 0.34
CA ARG A 20 -6.79 9.67 0.53
C ARG A 20 -6.50 10.25 1.92
N GLU A 21 -5.66 9.58 2.71
CA GLU A 21 -5.30 10.06 4.04
C GLU A 21 -4.47 11.34 3.99
N HIS A 22 -4.75 12.25 4.93
CA HIS A 22 -4.17 13.59 5.02
C HIS A 22 -4.12 14.36 3.67
N ASN A 23 -2.92 14.53 3.11
CA ASN A 23 -2.66 15.32 1.90
C ASN A 23 -2.72 14.48 0.61
N LEU A 24 -2.99 13.17 0.70
CA LEU A 24 -3.01 12.29 -0.46
C LEU A 24 -4.25 12.51 -1.32
N ARG A 25 -4.03 12.65 -2.63
CA ARG A 25 -5.09 12.96 -3.62
C ARG A 25 -5.44 11.71 -4.44
N ASP A 26 -6.02 10.72 -3.79
CA ASP A 26 -6.51 9.49 -4.42
C ASP A 26 -5.40 8.68 -5.13
N ILE A 27 -4.29 8.47 -4.44
CA ILE A 27 -3.11 7.83 -5.05
C ILE A 27 -3.26 6.30 -5.05
N SER A 28 -2.82 5.68 -6.15
CA SER A 28 -2.76 4.22 -6.28
C SER A 28 -1.34 3.78 -6.59
N VAL A 29 -0.80 2.88 -5.77
CA VAL A 29 0.60 2.46 -5.81
C VAL A 29 0.72 0.95 -5.57
N ARG A 30 1.68 0.34 -6.26
CA ARG A 30 2.03 -1.08 -6.11
C ARG A 30 3.45 -1.18 -5.59
N ILE A 31 3.62 -1.85 -4.46
CA ILE A 31 4.90 -2.04 -3.78
C ILE A 31 5.28 -3.52 -3.91
N PRO A 32 6.44 -3.87 -4.47
CA PRO A 32 6.84 -5.27 -4.57
C PRO A 32 7.14 -5.84 -3.17
N ARG A 33 6.66 -7.05 -2.91
CA ARG A 33 6.97 -7.79 -1.68
C ARG A 33 8.37 -8.37 -1.75
N ASP A 34 8.94 -8.64 -0.57
CA ASP A 34 10.26 -9.29 -0.42
C ASP A 34 11.40 -8.49 -1.08
N LYS A 35 11.25 -7.17 -1.15
CA LYS A 35 12.23 -6.22 -1.67
C LYS A 35 12.40 -5.06 -0.70
N LEU A 36 13.61 -4.50 -0.67
CA LEU A 36 13.85 -3.22 -0.03
C LEU A 36 13.32 -2.10 -0.95
N VAL A 37 12.33 -1.36 -0.48
CA VAL A 37 11.69 -0.27 -1.24
C VAL A 37 11.89 1.05 -0.50
N VAL A 38 12.32 2.08 -1.22
CA VAL A 38 12.54 3.41 -0.68
C VAL A 38 11.46 4.36 -1.20
N VAL A 39 10.76 5.04 -0.29
CA VAL A 39 9.77 6.08 -0.61
C VAL A 39 10.44 7.45 -0.46
N THR A 40 10.55 8.20 -1.55
CA THR A 40 11.24 9.51 -1.59
C THR A 40 10.35 10.60 -2.22
N GLY A 41 10.77 11.87 -2.11
CA GLY A 41 10.01 13.04 -2.55
C GLY A 41 10.13 14.25 -1.61
N VAL A 42 9.64 15.41 -2.05
CA VAL A 42 9.72 16.69 -1.33
C VAL A 42 8.98 16.67 0.02
N SER A 43 9.39 17.52 0.97
CA SER A 43 8.67 17.64 2.25
C SER A 43 7.18 17.95 2.03
N GLY A 44 6.30 17.34 2.82
CA GLY A 44 4.85 17.50 2.67
C GLY A 44 4.18 16.68 1.56
N SER A 45 4.92 15.92 0.75
CA SER A 45 4.36 15.12 -0.36
C SER A 45 3.55 13.88 0.06
N GLY A 46 3.38 13.62 1.36
CA GLY A 46 2.61 12.47 1.86
C GLY A 46 3.38 11.14 1.98
N LYS A 47 4.72 11.16 1.97
CA LYS A 47 5.55 9.94 2.13
C LYS A 47 5.30 9.23 3.46
N SER A 48 5.37 9.98 4.55
CA SER A 48 5.15 9.43 5.90
C SER A 48 3.72 8.91 6.03
N THR A 49 2.75 9.61 5.44
CA THR A 49 1.35 9.15 5.40
C THR A 49 1.18 7.85 4.64
N LEU A 50 1.83 7.71 3.47
CA LEU A 50 1.77 6.47 2.73
C LEU A 50 2.44 5.30 3.47
N ALA A 51 3.61 5.53 4.07
CA ALA A 51 4.41 4.48 4.69
C ALA A 51 3.93 4.08 6.09
N PHE A 52 3.65 5.04 6.96
CA PHE A 52 3.30 4.81 8.36
C PHE A 52 1.79 4.76 8.57
N ASP A 53 1.07 5.82 8.17
CA ASP A 53 -0.35 5.96 8.49
C ASP A 53 -1.22 4.95 7.72
N ILE A 54 -0.84 4.65 6.47
CA ILE A 54 -1.56 3.67 5.64
C ILE A 54 -0.90 2.30 5.70
N LEU A 55 0.30 2.15 5.13
CA LEU A 55 0.89 0.83 4.91
C LEU A 55 1.18 0.08 6.20
N PHE A 56 1.86 0.73 7.15
CA PHE A 56 2.22 0.11 8.42
C PHE A 56 0.99 -0.14 9.31
N SER A 57 0.12 0.86 9.47
CA SER A 57 -1.12 0.73 10.27
C SER A 57 -2.03 -0.39 9.78
N GLU A 58 -2.31 -0.44 8.48
CA GLU A 58 -3.17 -1.47 7.89
C GLU A 58 -2.49 -2.85 7.91
N GLY A 59 -1.17 -2.89 7.69
CA GLY A 59 -0.38 -4.12 7.81
C GLY A 59 -0.43 -4.70 9.22
N GLN A 60 -0.27 -3.86 10.24
CA GLN A 60 -0.34 -4.25 11.64
C GLN A 60 -1.75 -4.72 12.01
N ARG A 61 -2.79 -3.98 11.61
CA ARG A 61 -4.19 -4.37 11.83
C ARG A 61 -4.50 -5.77 11.28
N ARG A 62 -4.15 -6.02 10.01
CA ARG A 62 -4.40 -7.33 9.38
C ARG A 62 -3.61 -8.46 10.00
N PHE A 63 -2.40 -8.18 10.52
CA PHE A 63 -1.61 -9.17 11.22
C PHE A 63 -2.24 -9.58 12.56
N LEU A 64 -2.87 -8.63 13.27
CA LEU A 64 -3.57 -8.91 14.53
C LEU A 64 -4.94 -9.59 14.32
N ASP A 65 -5.59 -9.32 13.19
CA ASP A 65 -6.88 -9.92 12.81
C ASP A 65 -6.73 -11.33 12.16
N SER A 66 -5.50 -11.85 12.02
CA SER A 66 -5.18 -13.16 11.40
C SER A 66 -4.76 -14.21 12.43
#